data_AF-A0A2E3PJP3-F1
#
_entry.id   AF-A0A2E3PJP3-F1
#
_cell.length_a   1.000
_cell.length_b   1.000
_cell.length_c   1.000
_cell.angle_alpha   90.00
_cell.angle_beta   90.00
_cell.angle_gamma   90.00
#
_symmetry.space_group_name_H-M   'P 1'
#
loop_
_entity.id
_entity.type
_entity.pdbx_description
1 polymer ?
#
loop_
_entity_poly.entity_id
_entity_poly.type
_entity_poly.pdbx_seq_one_letter_code
_entity_poly.pdbx_strand_id
1 'polypeptide(L)'
;MTKRDPFKYFKTSPEIIRLAVMMYVRFPLSLRNVEDLLHERGIDICHETVRFWWHRFGPLFASEIRKRRIEGMRSSHWRWHLDEVFVKINGERHYLWRAVDHEGEVLESFVTKTRDKKAALKFLKKAMKKHGPAEVLVTDQLRSYGAALREIGAAARQETGRWLNNRGENSHQPFRRRERAMLRFRRMQSLQKFASVHASVYNHFNLERSLTSRAHFKKNRAVALAEWRRLCTA
;
A
#
# COMPACT_ATOMS: atom_id res chain seq x y z
N MET A 1 5.84 13.94 25.15
CA MET A 1 5.46 14.91 24.09
C MET A 1 3.98 14.73 23.79
N THR A 2 3.14 15.71 24.11
CA THR A 2 1.70 15.66 23.84
C THR A 2 1.46 15.50 22.33
N LYS A 3 0.75 14.44 21.92
CA LYS A 3 0.40 14.23 20.49
C LYS A 3 -0.47 15.40 20.06
N ARG A 4 0.09 16.30 19.24
CA ARG A 4 -0.65 17.43 18.65
C ARG A 4 -1.71 16.84 17.71
N ASP A 5 -2.97 17.21 17.92
CA ASP A 5 -4.06 16.77 17.05
C ASP A 5 -3.77 17.16 15.59
N PRO A 6 -3.62 16.19 14.67
CA PRO A 6 -3.30 16.47 13.27
C PRO A 6 -4.42 17.19 12.52
N PHE A 7 -5.64 17.18 13.05
CA PHE A 7 -6.82 17.87 12.51
C PHE A 7 -7.01 19.28 13.09
N LYS A 8 -6.13 19.73 13.99
CA LYS A 8 -6.18 21.10 14.50
C LYS A 8 -6.07 22.10 13.34
N TYR A 9 -6.89 23.14 13.38
CA TYR A 9 -7.01 24.23 12.38
C TYR A 9 -7.76 23.90 11.09
N PHE A 10 -8.41 22.73 10.99
CA PHE A 10 -9.32 22.45 9.88
C PHE A 10 -10.74 22.91 10.22
N LYS A 11 -11.37 23.64 9.29
CA LYS A 11 -12.79 24.01 9.39
C LYS A 11 -13.73 22.82 9.15
N THR A 12 -13.24 21.81 8.44
CA THR A 12 -14.00 20.59 8.10
C THR A 12 -13.84 19.53 9.17
N SER A 13 -14.92 18.78 9.45
CA SER A 13 -14.89 17.64 10.38
C SER A 13 -13.81 16.61 10.00
N PRO A 14 -13.04 16.09 10.99
CA PRO A 14 -12.10 14.99 10.78
C PRO A 14 -12.72 13.77 10.09
N GLU A 15 -14.01 13.52 10.30
CA GLU A 15 -14.73 12.39 9.70
C GLU A 15 -14.84 12.54 8.17
N ILE A 16 -15.13 13.75 7.70
CA ILE A 16 -15.21 14.07 6.26
C ILE A 16 -13.82 13.97 5.63
N ILE A 17 -12.79 14.46 6.32
CA ILE A 17 -11.40 14.36 5.86
C ILE A 17 -10.98 12.89 5.71
N ARG A 18 -11.26 12.07 6.74
CA ARG A 18 -11.00 10.61 6.71
C ARG A 18 -11.79 9.94 5.60
N LEU A 19 -13.05 10.32 5.38
CA LEU A 19 -13.90 9.76 4.32
C LEU A 19 -13.34 10.09 2.93
N ALA A 20 -13.02 11.36 2.67
CA ALA A 20 -12.48 11.82 1.39
C ALA A 20 -11.16 11.11 1.05
N VAL A 21 -10.23 11.03 2.02
CA VAL A 21 -8.95 10.32 1.83
C VAL A 21 -9.18 8.83 1.63
N MET A 22 -10.11 8.20 2.36
CA MET A 22 -10.45 6.79 2.15
C MET A 22 -10.98 6.56 0.74
N MET A 23 -11.96 7.37 0.31
CA MET A 23 -12.58 7.25 -1.00
C MET A 23 -11.56 7.36 -2.12
N TYR A 24 -10.69 8.38 -2.01
CA TYR A 24 -9.63 8.60 -2.97
C TYR A 24 -8.62 7.45 -2.99
N VAL A 25 -8.15 6.92 -1.86
CA VAL A 25 -7.10 5.89 -1.89
C VAL A 25 -7.66 4.52 -2.26
N ARG A 26 -8.82 4.17 -1.72
CA ARG A 26 -9.39 2.82 -1.78
C ARG A 26 -10.04 2.51 -3.13
N PHE A 27 -10.74 3.47 -3.72
CA PHE A 27 -11.54 3.25 -4.93
C PHE A 27 -10.88 3.87 -6.15
N PRO A 28 -11.14 3.37 -7.38
CA PRO A 28 -10.65 3.92 -8.64
C PRO A 28 -11.28 5.28 -9.01
N LEU A 29 -11.31 6.22 -8.07
CA LEU A 29 -11.87 7.56 -8.23
C LEU A 29 -10.78 8.59 -8.58
N SER A 30 -11.15 9.56 -9.40
CA SER A 30 -10.37 10.79 -9.60
C SER A 30 -10.60 11.75 -8.42
N LEU A 31 -9.79 12.80 -8.29
CA LEU A 31 -10.03 13.82 -7.26
C LEU A 31 -11.36 14.56 -7.48
N ARG A 32 -11.76 14.78 -8.74
CA ARG A 32 -13.03 15.41 -9.13
C ARG A 32 -14.22 14.51 -8.80
N ASN A 33 -14.11 13.21 -9.06
CA ASN A 33 -15.17 12.27 -8.70
C ASN A 33 -15.41 12.23 -7.18
N VAL A 34 -14.36 12.44 -6.37
CA VAL A 34 -14.52 12.52 -4.90
C VAL A 34 -15.20 13.82 -4.48
N GLU A 35 -14.90 14.93 -5.16
CA GLU A 35 -15.61 16.21 -5.02
C GLU A 35 -17.10 16.03 -5.35
N ASP A 36 -17.44 15.48 -6.52
CA ASP A 36 -18.83 15.25 -6.93
C ASP A 36 -19.61 14.38 -5.94
N LEU A 37 -19.02 13.26 -5.49
CA LEU A 37 -19.65 12.34 -4.53
C LEU A 37 -19.83 12.94 -3.12
N LEU A 38 -19.02 13.94 -2.76
CA LEU A 38 -19.17 14.67 -1.50
C LEU A 38 -20.20 15.79 -1.65
N HIS A 39 -20.26 16.42 -2.81
CA HIS A 39 -21.28 17.41 -3.15
C HIS A 39 -22.68 16.81 -3.11
N GLU A 40 -22.88 15.59 -3.64
CA GLU A 40 -24.15 14.83 -3.52
C GLU A 40 -24.61 14.63 -2.07
N ARG A 41 -23.69 14.71 -1.10
CA ARG A 41 -23.98 14.57 0.33
C ARG A 41 -24.10 15.91 1.06
N GLY A 42 -24.17 17.02 0.31
CA GLY A 42 -24.24 18.38 0.86
C GLY A 42 -22.91 18.91 1.38
N ILE A 43 -21.78 18.30 1.01
CA ILE A 43 -20.44 18.74 1.41
C ILE A 43 -19.79 19.45 0.23
N ASP A 44 -19.83 20.78 0.25
CA ASP A 44 -19.23 21.61 -0.80
C ASP A 44 -17.72 21.79 -0.58
N ILE A 45 -16.91 21.16 -1.43
CA ILE A 45 -15.44 21.26 -1.40
C ILE A 45 -14.87 21.14 -2.82
N CYS A 46 -13.76 21.83 -3.07
CA CYS A 46 -13.04 21.66 -4.34
C CYS A 46 -12.11 20.43 -4.31
N HIS A 47 -11.84 19.82 -5.48
CA HIS A 47 -10.88 18.72 -5.62
C HIS A 47 -9.46 19.05 -5.11
N GLU A 48 -9.05 20.33 -5.11
CA GLU A 48 -7.76 20.75 -4.55
C GLU A 48 -7.72 20.60 -3.03
N THR A 49 -8.88 20.71 -2.36
CA THR A 49 -9.00 20.40 -0.93
C THR A 49 -8.80 18.91 -0.69
N VAL A 50 -9.40 18.04 -1.51
CA VAL A 50 -9.17 16.59 -1.47
C VAL A 50 -7.70 16.26 -1.72
N ARG A 51 -7.07 16.93 -2.70
CA ARG A 51 -5.64 16.79 -3.00
C ARG A 51 -4.77 17.16 -1.79
N PHE A 52 -5.07 18.27 -1.14
CA PHE A 52 -4.36 18.72 0.05
C PHE A 52 -4.50 17.73 1.20
N TRP A 53 -5.72 17.27 1.49
CA TRP A 53 -5.97 16.27 2.53
C TRP A 53 -5.26 14.96 2.24
N TRP A 54 -5.33 14.46 1.01
CA TRP A 54 -4.56 13.28 0.59
C TRP A 54 -3.06 13.48 0.84
N HIS A 55 -2.51 14.62 0.44
CA HIS A 55 -1.09 14.89 0.58
C HIS A 55 -0.66 14.95 2.06
N ARG A 56 -1.47 15.54 2.94
CA ARG A 56 -1.14 15.71 4.35
C ARG A 56 -1.44 14.46 5.18
N PHE A 57 -2.65 13.91 5.06
CA PHE A 57 -3.14 12.84 5.92
C PHE A 57 -2.87 11.43 5.40
N GLY A 58 -2.71 11.23 4.09
CA GLY A 58 -2.42 9.92 3.51
C GLY A 58 -1.23 9.22 4.18
N PRO A 59 -0.04 9.85 4.25
CA PRO A 59 1.12 9.29 4.95
C PRO A 59 0.89 9.05 6.44
N LEU A 60 0.15 9.94 7.12
CA LEU A 60 -0.16 9.83 8.55
C LEU A 60 -1.03 8.58 8.81
N PHE A 61 -2.15 8.44 8.11
CA PHE A 61 -3.04 7.28 8.22
C PHE A 61 -2.32 5.99 7.87
N ALA A 62 -1.50 5.99 6.80
CA ALA A 62 -0.73 4.81 6.44
C ALA A 62 0.30 4.44 7.51
N SER A 63 0.94 5.43 8.15
CA SER A 63 1.89 5.17 9.23
C SER A 63 1.23 4.58 10.48
N GLU A 64 0.05 5.10 10.86
CA GLU A 64 -0.72 4.62 12.00
C GLU A 64 -1.24 3.20 11.76
N ILE A 65 -1.83 2.93 10.58
CA ILE A 65 -2.26 1.58 10.18
C ILE A 65 -1.07 0.61 10.24
N ARG A 66 0.07 1.00 9.66
CA ARG A 66 1.26 0.13 9.67
C ARG A 66 1.76 -0.16 11.07
N LYS A 67 1.82 0.84 11.96
CA LYS A 67 2.26 0.64 13.35
C LYS A 67 1.39 -0.37 14.08
N ARG A 68 0.05 -0.17 14.06
CA ARG A 68 -0.91 -1.10 14.66
C ARG A 68 -0.78 -2.52 14.12
N ARG A 69 -0.44 -2.65 12.84
CA ARG A 69 -0.32 -3.93 12.15
C ARG A 69 0.97 -4.67 12.47
N ILE A 70 2.09 -3.94 12.60
CA ILE A 70 3.38 -4.48 13.05
C ILE A 70 3.31 -4.89 14.51
N GLU A 71 2.74 -4.04 15.38
CA GLU A 71 2.54 -4.32 16.81
C GLU A 71 1.64 -5.55 17.01
N GLY A 72 0.61 -5.71 16.17
CA GLY A 72 -0.27 -6.87 16.20
C GLY A 72 0.25 -8.12 15.50
N MET A 73 1.51 -8.15 15.03
CA MET A 73 2.15 -9.27 14.31
C MET A 73 1.26 -9.90 13.23
N ARG A 74 0.52 -9.07 12.47
CA ARG A 74 -0.45 -9.58 11.49
C ARG A 74 0.15 -10.03 10.16
N SER A 75 1.46 -9.90 9.95
CA SER A 75 2.12 -10.34 8.71
C SER A 75 2.78 -11.69 8.90
N SER A 76 2.56 -12.63 7.99
CA SER A 76 3.20 -13.95 8.04
C SER A 76 4.68 -13.88 7.63
N HIS A 77 5.56 -14.48 8.42
CA HIS A 77 7.00 -14.56 8.12
C HIS A 77 7.37 -15.80 7.31
N TRP A 78 6.42 -16.71 7.12
CA TRP A 78 6.66 -18.00 6.48
C TRP A 78 7.10 -17.84 5.02
N ARG A 79 6.25 -17.26 4.17
CA ARG A 79 6.53 -17.15 2.74
C ARG A 79 6.21 -15.76 2.22
N TRP A 80 7.21 -15.12 1.63
CA TRP A 80 7.05 -13.84 0.94
C TRP A 80 7.22 -14.00 -0.56
N HIS A 81 6.36 -13.34 -1.31
CA HIS A 81 6.39 -13.22 -2.76
C HIS A 81 6.91 -11.83 -3.11
N LEU A 82 8.03 -11.79 -3.82
CA LEU A 82 8.66 -10.57 -4.29
C LEU A 82 8.48 -10.48 -5.80
N ASP A 83 7.87 -9.38 -6.24
CA ASP A 83 7.62 -9.14 -7.65
C ASP A 83 7.90 -7.68 -7.99
N GLU A 84 8.24 -7.44 -9.25
CA GLU A 84 8.45 -6.11 -9.77
C GLU A 84 7.62 -5.85 -11.03
N VAL A 85 7.02 -4.67 -11.08
CA VAL A 85 6.18 -4.30 -12.20
C VAL A 85 6.64 -3.01 -12.85
N PHE A 86 6.60 -3.01 -14.17
CA PHE A 86 6.95 -1.86 -14.99
C PHE A 86 5.89 -0.73 -14.88
N VAL A 87 6.33 0.49 -14.62
CA VAL A 87 5.48 1.70 -14.57
C VAL A 87 6.07 2.80 -15.45
N LYS A 88 5.22 3.52 -16.19
CA LYS A 88 5.63 4.65 -17.05
C LYS A 88 5.39 5.97 -16.31
N ILE A 89 6.44 6.78 -16.18
CA ILE A 89 6.38 8.12 -15.60
C ILE A 89 6.94 9.09 -16.64
N ASN A 90 6.11 10.01 -17.16
CA ASN A 90 6.47 10.94 -18.24
C ASN A 90 7.19 10.28 -19.43
N GLY A 91 6.76 9.09 -19.84
CA GLY A 91 7.39 8.34 -20.94
C GLY A 91 8.62 7.50 -20.53
N GLU A 92 9.26 7.81 -19.40
CA GLU A 92 10.39 7.04 -18.88
C GLU A 92 9.97 5.76 -18.15
N ARG A 93 10.80 4.73 -18.28
CA ARG A 93 10.62 3.44 -17.65
C ARG A 93 11.06 3.45 -16.19
N HIS A 94 10.17 3.03 -15.29
CA HIS A 94 10.43 2.86 -13.86
C HIS A 94 9.92 1.49 -13.39
N TYR A 95 10.34 1.07 -12.21
CA TYR A 95 10.01 -0.22 -11.61
C TYR A 95 9.39 -0.03 -10.24
N LEU A 96 8.25 -0.66 -10.01
CA LEU A 96 7.61 -0.77 -8.70
C LEU A 96 7.82 -2.19 -8.16
N TRP A 97 8.66 -2.30 -7.14
CA TRP A 97 8.91 -3.51 -6.37
C TRP A 97 7.86 -3.66 -5.29
N ARG A 98 7.32 -4.86 -5.12
CA ARG A 98 6.37 -5.18 -4.04
C ARG A 98 6.74 -6.48 -3.37
N ALA A 99 6.62 -6.47 -2.04
CA ALA A 99 6.74 -7.65 -1.20
C ALA A 99 5.36 -7.95 -0.65
N VAL A 100 4.94 -9.21 -0.76
CA VAL A 100 3.62 -9.66 -0.32
C VAL A 100 3.81 -10.95 0.47
N ASP A 101 3.11 -11.13 1.58
CA ASP A 101 3.13 -12.42 2.27
C ASP A 101 2.19 -13.44 1.61
N HIS A 102 2.19 -14.67 2.12
CA HIS A 102 1.31 -15.72 1.64
C HIS A 102 -0.19 -15.36 1.79
N GLU A 103 -0.52 -14.62 2.85
CA GLU A 103 -1.87 -14.10 3.13
C GLU A 103 -2.26 -12.92 2.23
N GLY A 104 -1.39 -12.47 1.34
CA GLY A 104 -1.69 -11.44 0.33
C GLY A 104 -1.57 -10.01 0.84
N GLU A 105 -0.96 -9.83 2.00
CA GLU A 105 -0.69 -8.54 2.58
C GLU A 105 0.54 -7.92 1.95
N VAL A 106 0.43 -6.67 1.52
CA VAL A 106 1.56 -5.95 0.94
C VAL A 106 2.46 -5.43 2.05
N LEU A 107 3.60 -6.07 2.26
CA LEU A 107 4.59 -5.74 3.29
C LEU A 107 5.32 -4.42 2.96
N GLU A 108 5.84 -4.32 1.74
CA GLU A 108 6.61 -3.16 1.29
C GLU A 108 6.34 -2.85 -0.18
N SER A 109 6.42 -1.57 -0.55
CA SER A 109 6.31 -1.11 -1.93
C SER A 109 7.35 -0.03 -2.20
N PHE A 110 8.19 -0.24 -3.21
CA PHE A 110 9.34 0.63 -3.48
C PHE A 110 9.48 0.91 -4.97
N VAL A 111 9.76 2.16 -5.34
CA VAL A 111 9.86 2.62 -6.73
C VAL A 111 11.30 2.98 -7.04
N THR A 112 11.83 2.46 -8.15
CA THR A 112 13.16 2.78 -8.65
C THR A 112 13.16 3.08 -10.14
N LYS A 113 14.19 3.78 -10.62
CA LYS A 113 14.41 3.99 -12.05
C LYS A 113 15.01 2.75 -12.72
N THR A 114 15.89 2.04 -12.02
CA THR A 114 16.60 0.85 -12.52
C THR A 114 16.17 -0.42 -11.79
N ARG A 115 16.40 -1.57 -12.44
CA ARG A 115 16.17 -2.92 -11.91
C ARG A 115 17.50 -3.61 -11.59
N ASP A 116 18.39 -2.90 -10.89
CA ASP A 116 19.75 -3.36 -10.60
C ASP A 116 19.85 -4.07 -9.24
N LYS A 117 21.01 -4.68 -8.96
CA LYS A 117 21.31 -5.32 -7.68
C LYS A 117 21.14 -4.35 -6.51
N LYS A 118 21.52 -3.09 -6.66
CA LYS A 118 21.44 -2.07 -5.59
C LYS A 118 19.98 -1.79 -5.20
N ALA A 119 19.09 -1.69 -6.19
CA ALA A 119 17.66 -1.52 -6.00
C ALA A 119 17.05 -2.72 -5.27
N ALA A 120 17.35 -3.94 -5.73
CA ALA A 120 16.87 -5.18 -5.10
C ALA A 120 17.36 -5.30 -3.65
N LEU A 121 18.64 -5.03 -3.39
CA LEU A 121 19.23 -5.05 -2.05
C LEU A 121 18.57 -4.02 -1.12
N LYS A 122 18.37 -2.79 -1.59
CA LYS A 122 17.71 -1.74 -0.82
C LYS A 122 16.27 -2.12 -0.46
N PHE A 123 15.55 -2.72 -1.42
CA PHE A 123 14.20 -3.21 -1.23
C PHE A 123 14.14 -4.34 -0.18
N LEU A 124 14.99 -5.37 -0.32
CA LEU A 124 15.08 -6.49 0.62
C LEU A 124 15.44 -6.03 2.04
N LYS A 125 16.49 -5.21 2.19
CA LYS A 125 16.90 -4.66 3.50
C LYS A 125 15.77 -3.85 4.15
N LYS A 126 15.01 -3.10 3.36
CA LYS A 126 13.88 -2.29 3.87
C LYS A 126 12.72 -3.16 4.35
N ALA A 127 12.39 -4.23 3.61
CA ALA A 127 11.36 -5.19 4.00
C ALA A 127 11.77 -5.95 5.28
N MET A 128 12.98 -6.51 5.28
CA MET A 128 13.49 -7.29 6.43
C MET A 128 13.68 -6.48 7.69
N LYS A 129 14.12 -5.20 7.58
CA LYS A 129 14.23 -4.31 8.73
C LYS A 129 12.89 -4.06 9.44
N LYS A 130 11.77 -4.18 8.72
CA LYS A 130 10.44 -3.85 9.24
C LYS A 130 9.66 -5.07 9.71
N HIS A 131 9.73 -6.16 8.94
CA HIS A 131 8.94 -7.36 9.18
C HIS A 131 9.80 -8.55 9.63
N GLY A 132 11.10 -8.35 9.87
CA GLY A 132 12.02 -9.43 10.18
C GLY A 132 12.38 -10.27 8.96
N PRO A 133 13.20 -11.33 9.14
CA PRO A 133 13.59 -12.22 8.06
C PRO A 133 12.46 -13.19 7.72
N ALA A 134 12.18 -13.39 6.42
CA ALA A 134 11.29 -14.45 5.96
C ALA A 134 11.99 -15.81 5.98
N GLU A 135 11.20 -16.88 6.15
CA GLU A 135 11.70 -18.26 6.01
C GLU A 135 11.91 -18.61 4.53
N VAL A 136 10.94 -18.25 3.67
CA VAL A 136 10.97 -18.49 2.23
C VAL A 136 10.74 -17.20 1.45
N LEU A 137 11.57 -16.97 0.44
CA LEU A 137 11.48 -15.84 -0.50
C LEU A 137 11.22 -16.37 -1.90
N VAL A 138 9.96 -16.26 -2.34
CA VAL A 138 9.55 -16.56 -3.70
C VAL A 138 9.84 -15.34 -4.57
N THR A 139 10.68 -15.49 -5.59
CA THR A 139 10.96 -14.42 -6.55
C THR A 139 10.80 -14.93 -7.97
N ASP A 140 10.71 -14.01 -8.93
CA ASP A 140 10.95 -14.36 -10.33
C ASP A 140 12.44 -14.72 -10.55
N GLN A 141 12.77 -15.29 -11.72
CA GLN A 141 14.13 -15.69 -12.12
C GLN A 141 15.06 -14.50 -12.42
N LEU A 142 14.74 -13.33 -11.92
CA LEU A 142 15.51 -12.12 -12.14
C LEU A 142 16.86 -12.17 -11.42
N ARG A 143 17.95 -12.05 -12.19
CA ARG A 143 19.34 -12.13 -11.69
C ARG A 143 19.68 -11.16 -10.57
N SER A 144 19.05 -9.98 -10.52
CA SER A 144 19.30 -8.99 -9.46
C SER A 144 18.83 -9.46 -8.08
N TYR A 145 17.77 -10.27 -8.00
CA TYR A 145 17.36 -10.89 -6.73
C TYR A 145 18.42 -11.88 -6.25
N GLY A 146 18.83 -12.83 -7.09
CA GLY A 146 19.85 -13.80 -6.71
C GLY A 146 21.19 -13.16 -6.31
N ALA A 147 21.57 -12.04 -6.94
CA ALA A 147 22.76 -11.28 -6.55
C ALA A 147 22.60 -10.55 -5.20
N ALA A 148 21.42 -9.98 -4.94
CA ALA A 148 21.14 -9.30 -3.68
C ALA A 148 20.97 -10.28 -2.50
N LEU A 149 20.34 -11.44 -2.74
CA LEU A 149 20.11 -12.50 -1.75
C LEU A 149 21.41 -13.14 -1.28
N ARG A 150 22.38 -13.34 -2.19
CA ARG A 150 23.74 -13.78 -1.83
C ARG A 150 24.45 -12.79 -0.91
N GLU A 151 24.31 -11.50 -1.16
CA GLU A 151 24.95 -10.46 -0.33
C GLU A 151 24.36 -10.39 1.09
N ILE A 152 23.07 -10.69 1.26
CA ILE A 152 22.42 -10.70 2.58
C ILE A 152 22.41 -12.08 3.24
N GLY A 153 23.05 -13.09 2.64
CA GLY A 153 23.11 -14.46 3.19
C GLY A 153 21.78 -15.22 3.16
N ALA A 154 20.81 -14.79 2.35
CA ALA A 154 19.47 -15.40 2.25
C ALA A 154 19.27 -16.21 0.96
N ALA A 155 20.35 -16.54 0.23
CA ALA A 155 20.27 -17.26 -1.04
C ALA A 155 19.62 -18.64 -0.91
N ALA A 156 19.87 -19.36 0.20
CA ALA A 156 19.28 -20.68 0.46
C ALA A 156 17.75 -20.63 0.68
N ARG A 157 17.18 -19.45 0.95
CA ARG A 157 15.75 -19.24 1.18
C ARG A 157 15.00 -18.88 -0.10
N GLN A 158 15.71 -18.76 -1.21
CA GLN A 158 15.12 -18.37 -2.49
C GLN A 158 14.43 -19.57 -3.13
N GLU A 159 13.13 -19.45 -3.35
CA GLU A 159 12.36 -20.37 -4.19
C GLU A 159 12.04 -19.67 -5.52
N THR A 160 12.30 -20.36 -6.62
CA THR A 160 11.87 -19.94 -7.95
C THR A 160 11.13 -21.09 -8.59
N GLY A 161 9.96 -20.82 -9.17
CA GLY A 161 9.14 -21.86 -9.77
C GLY A 161 7.99 -21.27 -10.55
N ARG A 162 7.60 -21.96 -11.62
CA ARG A 162 6.46 -21.57 -12.45
C ARG A 162 5.21 -21.52 -11.56
N TRP A 163 4.47 -20.41 -11.63
CA TRP A 163 3.23 -20.15 -10.85
C TRP A 163 3.39 -19.85 -9.36
N LEU A 164 4.58 -20.02 -8.77
CA LEU A 164 4.79 -19.72 -7.34
C LEU A 164 4.67 -18.21 -7.05
N ASN A 165 4.96 -17.35 -8.03
CA ASN A 165 4.87 -15.90 -7.88
C ASN A 165 3.48 -15.31 -8.17
N ASN A 166 2.47 -16.14 -8.46
CA ASN A 166 1.11 -15.67 -8.77
C ASN A 166 0.53 -14.73 -7.69
N ARG A 167 0.92 -14.90 -6.42
CA ARG A 167 0.50 -14.02 -5.32
C ARG A 167 1.08 -12.61 -5.47
N GLY A 168 2.36 -12.50 -5.82
CA GLY A 168 3.02 -11.23 -6.16
C GLY A 168 2.34 -10.55 -7.34
N GLU A 169 2.15 -11.29 -8.43
CA GLU A 169 1.50 -10.80 -9.65
C GLU A 169 0.08 -10.27 -9.39
N ASN A 170 -0.74 -11.05 -8.68
CA ASN A 170 -2.12 -10.67 -8.35
C ASN A 170 -2.18 -9.43 -7.46
N SER A 171 -1.18 -9.22 -6.59
CA SER A 171 -1.12 -8.03 -5.74
C SER A 171 -1.03 -6.73 -6.55
N HIS A 172 -0.51 -6.78 -7.79
CA HIS A 172 -0.40 -5.62 -8.66
C HIS A 172 -1.76 -5.18 -9.23
N GLN A 173 -2.75 -6.07 -9.33
CA GLN A 173 -4.04 -5.77 -9.98
C GLN A 173 -4.79 -4.59 -9.35
N PRO A 174 -5.00 -4.52 -8.02
CA PRO A 174 -5.66 -3.36 -7.39
C PRO A 174 -4.90 -2.05 -7.63
N PHE A 175 -3.58 -2.09 -7.55
CA PHE A 175 -2.73 -0.93 -7.81
C PHE A 175 -2.81 -0.49 -9.28
N ARG A 176 -2.79 -1.41 -10.23
CA ARG A 176 -2.91 -1.13 -11.68
C ARG A 176 -4.25 -0.50 -12.03
N ARG A 177 -5.35 -0.97 -11.42
CA ARG A 177 -6.68 -0.35 -11.59
C ARG A 177 -6.65 1.11 -11.15
N ARG A 178 -6.00 1.42 -10.03
CA ARG A 178 -5.80 2.82 -9.59
C ARG A 178 -4.91 3.62 -10.53
N GLU A 179 -3.74 3.08 -10.89
CA GLU A 179 -2.78 3.75 -11.78
C GLU A 179 -3.43 4.15 -13.11
N ARG A 180 -4.25 3.26 -13.71
CA ARG A 180 -4.97 3.52 -14.96
C ARG A 180 -6.03 4.60 -14.80
N ALA A 181 -6.84 4.55 -13.74
CA ALA A 181 -7.84 5.58 -13.44
C ALA A 181 -7.22 6.97 -13.19
N MET A 182 -5.97 7.02 -12.75
CA MET A 182 -5.23 8.26 -12.49
C MET A 182 -4.48 8.80 -13.71
N LEU A 183 -4.63 8.17 -14.89
CA LEU A 183 -3.89 8.53 -16.12
C LEU A 183 -2.37 8.56 -15.92
N ARG A 184 -1.86 7.65 -15.07
CA ARG A 184 -0.44 7.51 -14.68
C ARG A 184 0.12 8.70 -13.87
N PHE A 185 1.24 8.45 -13.20
CA PHE A 185 1.91 9.45 -12.38
C PHE A 185 2.91 10.27 -13.18
N ARG A 186 3.03 11.56 -12.84
CA ARG A 186 4.00 12.49 -13.45
C ARG A 186 5.34 12.58 -12.72
N ARG A 187 5.42 12.09 -11.48
CA ARG A 187 6.63 12.16 -10.64
C ARG A 187 6.82 10.87 -9.86
N MET A 188 8.06 10.40 -9.76
CA MET A 188 8.43 9.19 -9.01
C MET A 188 8.06 9.29 -7.52
N GLN A 189 8.29 10.45 -6.89
CA GLN A 189 7.95 10.67 -5.49
C GLN A 189 6.44 10.55 -5.23
N SER A 190 5.61 11.05 -6.14
CA SER A 190 4.15 10.95 -6.04
C SER A 190 3.70 9.49 -6.14
N LEU A 191 4.30 8.72 -7.07
CA LEU A 191 4.03 7.30 -7.19
C LEU A 191 4.48 6.52 -5.95
N GLN A 192 5.69 6.75 -5.44
CA GLN A 192 6.20 6.10 -4.24
C GLN A 192 5.32 6.36 -3.02
N LYS A 193 4.88 7.62 -2.85
CA LYS A 193 3.96 8.02 -1.79
C LYS A 193 2.63 7.31 -1.94
N PHE A 194 2.06 7.32 -3.14
CA PHE A 194 0.78 6.65 -3.41
C PHE A 194 0.88 5.15 -3.17
N ALA A 195 1.88 4.47 -3.72
CA ALA A 195 2.08 3.03 -3.56
C ALA A 195 2.21 2.63 -2.09
N SER A 196 2.96 3.40 -1.28
CA SER A 196 3.12 3.13 0.15
C SER A 196 1.83 3.29 0.93
N VAL A 197 1.06 4.36 0.66
CA VAL A 197 -0.22 4.58 1.36
C VAL A 197 -1.28 3.60 0.88
N HIS A 198 -1.39 3.39 -0.43
CA HIS A 198 -2.31 2.43 -1.03
C HIS A 198 -2.07 1.02 -0.50
N ALA A 199 -0.82 0.57 -0.33
CA ALA A 199 -0.52 -0.72 0.29
C ALA A 199 -1.11 -0.82 1.71
N SER A 200 -0.90 0.20 2.55
CA SER A 200 -1.41 0.19 3.93
C SER A 200 -2.94 0.23 3.99
N VAL A 201 -3.58 1.06 3.15
CA VAL A 201 -5.05 1.13 3.06
C VAL A 201 -5.64 -0.16 2.49
N TYR A 202 -4.98 -0.76 1.50
CA TYR A 202 -5.38 -2.04 0.93
C TYR A 202 -5.34 -3.14 1.98
N ASN A 203 -4.24 -3.31 2.71
CA ASN A 203 -4.13 -4.33 3.77
C ASN A 203 -5.14 -4.13 4.91
N HIS A 204 -5.57 -2.88 5.17
CA HIS A 204 -6.58 -2.58 6.18
C HIS A 204 -7.99 -3.02 5.77
N PHE A 205 -8.28 -2.96 4.47
CA PHE A 205 -9.61 -3.27 3.92
C PHE A 205 -9.68 -4.57 3.13
N ASN A 206 -8.57 -5.32 3.04
CA ASN A 206 -8.53 -6.64 2.45
C ASN A 206 -9.10 -7.65 3.46
N LEU A 207 -10.36 -8.02 3.27
CA LEU A 207 -11.13 -8.86 4.20
C LEU A 207 -11.52 -10.22 3.58
N GLU A 208 -10.75 -10.69 2.60
CA GLU A 208 -10.86 -12.01 1.98
C GLU A 208 -12.29 -12.49 1.69
N ARG A 209 -13.04 -11.65 0.96
CA ARG A 209 -14.50 -11.79 0.74
C ARG A 209 -14.95 -13.19 0.27
N SER A 210 -14.10 -13.93 -0.43
CA SER A 210 -14.39 -15.26 -0.97
C SER A 210 -14.15 -16.42 0.01
N LEU A 211 -13.38 -16.19 1.08
CA LEU A 211 -12.95 -17.25 2.01
C LEU A 211 -13.73 -17.22 3.34
N THR A 212 -14.41 -16.11 3.65
CA THR A 212 -15.14 -15.94 4.92
C THR A 212 -16.65 -16.04 4.75
N SER A 213 -17.33 -16.56 5.78
CA SER A 213 -18.79 -16.53 5.85
C SER A 213 -19.33 -15.10 5.75
N ARG A 214 -20.56 -14.96 5.24
CA ARG A 214 -21.19 -13.64 5.05
C ARG A 214 -21.28 -12.84 6.36
N ALA A 215 -21.55 -13.51 7.48
CA ALA A 215 -21.64 -12.89 8.80
C ALA A 215 -20.29 -12.36 9.29
N HIS A 216 -19.23 -13.18 9.19
CA HIS A 216 -17.88 -12.76 9.53
C HIS A 216 -17.40 -11.62 8.64
N PHE A 217 -17.69 -11.67 7.34
CA PHE A 217 -17.36 -10.57 6.43
C PHE A 217 -18.06 -9.24 6.82
N LYS A 218 -19.34 -9.27 7.22
CA LYS A 218 -20.04 -8.07 7.72
C LYS A 218 -19.34 -7.50 8.97
N LYS A 219 -19.02 -8.37 9.93
CA LYS A 219 -18.34 -8.01 11.18
C LYS A 219 -16.98 -7.38 10.90
N ASN A 220 -16.14 -8.06 10.11
CA ASN A 220 -14.80 -7.59 9.75
C ASN A 220 -14.85 -6.24 9.01
N ARG A 221 -15.84 -6.05 8.12
CA ARG A 221 -16.05 -4.78 7.42
C ARG A 221 -16.41 -3.64 8.38
N ALA A 222 -17.27 -3.90 9.35
CA ALA A 222 -17.65 -2.92 10.36
C ALA A 222 -16.46 -2.55 11.25
N VAL A 223 -15.68 -3.54 11.68
CA VAL A 223 -14.45 -3.35 12.48
C VAL A 223 -13.43 -2.51 11.71
N ALA A 224 -13.11 -2.88 10.47
CA ALA A 224 -12.14 -2.12 9.66
C ALA A 224 -12.59 -0.66 9.44
N LEU A 225 -13.89 -0.43 9.23
CA LEU A 225 -14.42 0.94 9.08
C LEU A 225 -14.37 1.72 10.40
N ALA A 226 -14.65 1.08 11.53
CA ALA A 226 -14.55 1.70 12.85
C ALA A 226 -13.09 2.04 13.19
N GLU A 227 -12.15 1.13 12.94
CA GLU A 227 -10.70 1.37 13.10
C GLU A 227 -10.24 2.54 12.23
N TRP A 228 -10.70 2.61 10.97
CA TRP A 228 -10.40 3.74 10.08
C TRP A 228 -10.92 5.07 10.63
N ARG A 229 -12.16 5.09 11.13
CA ARG A 229 -12.78 6.29 11.71
C ARG A 229 -12.07 6.75 12.99
N ARG A 230 -11.38 5.85 13.70
CA ARG A 230 -10.54 6.14 14.87
C ARG A 230 -9.07 6.43 14.53
N LEU A 231 -8.71 6.56 13.26
CA LEU A 231 -7.34 6.93 12.92
C LEU A 231 -7.07 8.38 13.32
N CYS A 232 -5.95 8.56 14.03
CA CYS A 232 -5.51 9.85 14.53
C CYS A 232 -6.54 10.57 15.42
N THR A 233 -7.43 9.83 16.09
CA THR A 233 -8.14 10.33 17.28
C THR A 233 -7.19 10.21 18.47
N ALA A 234 -7.09 11.26 19.28
CA ALA A 234 -6.34 11.25 20.54
C ALA A 234 -7.00 10.30 21.55
#